data_AF-A0A842HAX7-F1
#
_entry.id   AF-A0A842HAX7-F1
#
_cell.length_a   1.000
_cell.length_b   1.000
_cell.length_c   1.000
_cell.angle_alpha   90.00
_cell.angle_beta   90.00
_cell.angle_gamma   90.00
#
_symmetry.space_group_name_H-M   'P 1'
#
loop_
_entity.id
_entity.type
_entity.pdbx_description
1 polymer ?
#
loop_
_entity_poly.entity_id
_entity_poly.type
_entity_poly.pdbx_seq_one_letter_code
_entity_poly.pdbx_strand_id
1 'polypeptide(L)'
;MLTEGREAGIQAGMFPSINRSVVIITPKKAYIEWANSCATLEDEPEWGPDDLTGNAYLMEENATGSDDEFRYYVEKHWRDIADEEFMAWCTVEDTWPELRNVADFERYFKWECRELVFDLADDDLVLEDDEEELPDFSAN
;
A
#
# COMPACT_ATOMS: atom_id res chain seq x y z
N MET A 1 -19.73 23.94 -24.43
CA MET A 1 -18.75 22.87 -24.21
C MET A 1 -19.16 22.20 -22.92
N LEU A 2 -19.92 21.11 -23.06
CA LEU A 2 -20.37 20.31 -21.94
C LEU A 2 -19.32 19.22 -21.75
N THR A 3 -18.81 19.11 -20.53
CA THR A 3 -18.07 17.96 -20.03
C THR A 3 -18.98 16.74 -20.20
N GLU A 4 -18.66 15.86 -21.14
CA GLU A 4 -19.30 14.55 -21.25
C GLU A 4 -18.82 13.70 -20.07
N GLY A 5 -19.53 13.86 -18.95
CA GLY A 5 -19.44 12.95 -17.81
C GLY A 5 -19.78 11.55 -18.27
N ARG A 6 -18.98 10.60 -17.78
CA ARG A 6 -18.96 9.17 -18.03
C ARG A 6 -20.35 8.53 -17.86
N GLU A 7 -21.25 8.67 -18.83
CA GLU A 7 -22.43 7.81 -18.97
C GLU A 7 -22.04 6.51 -19.67
N ALA A 8 -21.22 5.70 -19.00
CA ALA A 8 -21.13 4.28 -19.31
C ALA A 8 -21.95 3.58 -18.24
N GLY A 9 -23.19 3.22 -18.60
CA GLY A 9 -24.09 2.48 -17.72
C GLY A 9 -23.38 1.25 -17.16
N ILE A 10 -23.03 1.30 -15.87
CA ILE A 10 -22.62 0.14 -15.12
C ILE A 10 -23.83 -0.78 -15.12
N GLN A 11 -23.77 -1.82 -15.94
CA GLN A 11 -24.75 -2.89 -15.90
C GLN A 11 -24.73 -3.44 -14.47
N ALA A 12 -25.88 -3.39 -13.80
CA ALA A 12 -26.01 -3.76 -12.39
C ALA A 12 -25.28 -5.08 -12.10
N GLY A 13 -24.16 -5.00 -11.38
CA GLY A 13 -23.33 -6.14 -10.99
C GLY A 13 -21.88 -6.18 -11.51
N MET A 14 -21.38 -5.18 -12.25
CA MET A 14 -19.96 -5.16 -12.66
C MET A 14 -19.25 -3.89 -12.18
N PHE A 15 -18.43 -4.00 -11.15
CA PHE A 15 -17.57 -2.91 -10.68
C PHE A 15 -16.47 -2.60 -11.72
N PRO A 16 -16.13 -1.32 -11.96
CA PRO A 16 -15.02 -0.97 -12.85
C PRO A 16 -13.70 -1.53 -12.29
N SER A 17 -12.91 -2.20 -13.12
CA SER A 17 -11.54 -2.56 -12.74
C SER A 17 -10.61 -1.36 -12.91
N ILE A 18 -9.64 -1.21 -12.02
CA ILE A 18 -8.56 -0.23 -12.19
C ILE A 18 -7.47 -0.84 -13.08
N ASN A 19 -6.74 0.00 -13.81
CA ASN A 19 -5.60 -0.43 -14.64
C ASN A 19 -4.34 -0.68 -13.78
N ARG A 20 -4.48 -1.42 -12.68
CA ARG A 20 -3.42 -1.75 -11.73
C ARG A 20 -3.72 -3.09 -11.07
N SER A 21 -2.68 -3.88 -10.88
CA SER A 21 -2.71 -5.00 -9.93
C SER A 21 -2.35 -4.49 -8.53
N VAL A 22 -2.42 -5.33 -7.50
CA VAL A 22 -2.02 -4.95 -6.13
C VAL A 22 -1.18 -6.03 -5.48
N VAL A 23 -0.19 -5.62 -4.68
CA VAL A 23 0.48 -6.46 -3.70
C VAL A 23 0.04 -6.08 -2.30
N ILE A 24 -0.45 -7.06 -1.54
CA ILE A 24 -0.88 -6.92 -0.16
C ILE A 24 0.27 -7.39 0.73
N ILE A 25 0.68 -6.55 1.67
CA ILE A 25 1.75 -6.80 2.61
C ILE A 25 1.14 -7.00 4.00
N THR A 26 1.25 -8.22 4.52
CA THR A 26 0.77 -8.57 5.86
C THR A 26 1.96 -8.67 6.82
N PRO A 27 1.96 -7.89 7.91
CA PRO A 27 2.95 -7.98 8.97
C PRO A 27 3.06 -9.38 9.56
N LYS A 28 4.29 -9.83 9.83
CA LYS A 28 4.58 -11.01 10.64
C LYS A 28 4.96 -10.58 12.05
N LYS A 29 4.99 -11.57 12.95
CA LYS A 29 5.39 -11.38 14.35
C LYS A 29 6.70 -10.61 14.52
N ALA A 30 7.71 -10.88 13.68
CA ALA A 30 9.01 -10.21 13.77
C ALA A 30 8.92 -8.69 13.50
N TYR A 31 8.04 -8.26 12.62
CA TYR A 31 7.78 -6.84 12.37
C TYR A 31 7.06 -6.19 13.55
N ILE A 32 6.04 -6.86 14.10
CA ILE A 32 5.29 -6.35 15.25
C ILE A 32 6.20 -6.22 16.48
N GLU A 33 7.04 -7.23 16.74
CA GLU A 33 8.05 -7.18 17.81
C GLU A 33 9.03 -6.02 17.63
N TRP A 34 9.48 -5.77 16.39
CA TRP A 34 10.34 -4.65 16.08
C TRP A 34 9.61 -3.30 16.22
N ALA A 35 8.37 -3.18 15.76
CA ALA A 35 7.57 -1.97 15.86
C ALA A 35 7.31 -1.61 17.35
N ASN A 36 6.96 -2.59 18.18
CA ASN A 36 6.84 -2.41 19.63
C ASN A 36 8.17 -1.96 20.28
N SER A 37 9.32 -2.35 19.73
CA SER A 37 10.62 -1.87 20.23
C SER A 37 10.91 -0.40 19.89
N CYS A 38 10.19 0.16 18.92
CA CYS A 38 10.25 1.58 18.57
C CYS A 38 9.40 2.45 19.50
N ALA A 39 8.42 1.87 20.20
CA ALA A 39 7.60 2.59 21.17
C ALA A 39 8.48 3.05 22.34
N THR A 40 8.67 4.37 22.46
CA THR A 40 9.56 4.99 23.46
C THR A 40 8.82 5.44 24.73
N LEU A 41 7.49 5.34 24.73
CA LEU A 41 6.64 5.82 25.82
C LEU A 41 6.18 4.64 26.68
N GLU A 42 6.47 4.70 27.99
CA GLU A 42 6.14 3.64 28.98
C GLU A 42 4.63 3.33 29.10
N ASP A 43 3.75 4.14 28.50
CA ASP A 43 2.30 4.05 28.61
C ASP A 43 1.58 3.75 27.28
N GLU A 44 2.30 3.50 26.17
CA GLU A 44 1.64 3.10 24.91
C GLU A 44 1.31 1.60 24.91
N PRO A 45 0.10 1.21 24.48
CA PRO A 45 -0.27 -0.20 24.38
C PRO A 45 0.59 -0.89 23.32
N GLU A 46 1.21 -2.01 23.67
CA GLU A 46 1.88 -2.88 22.71
C GLU A 46 0.87 -3.41 21.67
N TRP A 47 1.24 -3.36 20.39
CA TRP A 47 0.47 -3.97 19.32
C TRP A 47 0.60 -5.50 19.38
N GLY A 48 -0.54 -6.17 19.33
CA GLY A 48 -0.66 -7.61 19.15
C GLY A 48 -0.69 -8.04 17.67
N PRO A 49 -0.67 -9.35 17.42
CA PRO A 49 -0.69 -9.93 16.06
C PRO A 49 -1.85 -9.49 15.18
N ASP A 50 -2.99 -9.17 15.79
CA ASP A 50 -4.23 -8.84 15.08
C ASP A 50 -4.45 -7.32 14.95
N ASP A 51 -3.58 -6.50 15.55
CA ASP A 51 -3.74 -5.05 15.58
C ASP A 51 -3.19 -4.37 14.31
N LEU A 52 -2.26 -5.01 13.60
CA LEU A 52 -1.70 -4.50 12.34
C LEU A 52 -2.26 -5.25 11.14
N THR A 53 -3.12 -4.59 10.36
CA THR A 53 -3.80 -5.18 9.21
C THR A 53 -2.94 -5.27 7.94
N GLY A 54 -1.83 -4.52 7.90
CA GLY A 54 -0.95 -4.41 6.74
C GLY A 54 -1.43 -3.42 5.68
N ASN A 55 -0.56 -3.17 4.70
CA ASN A 55 -0.80 -2.20 3.63
C ASN A 55 -0.90 -2.89 2.26
N ALA A 56 -1.41 -2.16 1.28
CA ALA A 56 -1.54 -2.63 -0.10
C ALA A 56 -0.93 -1.61 -1.07
N TYR A 57 -0.13 -2.09 -2.01
CA TYR A 57 0.60 -1.27 -2.97
C TYR A 57 0.11 -1.57 -4.38
N LEU A 58 -0.34 -0.54 -5.08
CA LEU A 58 -0.75 -0.66 -6.48
C LEU A 58 0.48 -0.83 -7.37
N MET A 59 0.38 -1.74 -8.33
CA MET A 59 1.44 -2.07 -9.26
C MET A 59 0.93 -2.01 -10.70
N GLU A 60 1.84 -1.93 -11.65
CA GLU A 60 1.49 -1.98 -13.08
C GLU A 60 0.64 -3.23 -13.37
N GLU A 61 -0.31 -3.10 -14.30
CA GLU A 61 -1.11 -4.24 -14.75
C GLU A 61 -0.18 -5.29 -15.37
N ASN A 62 -0.10 -6.46 -14.74
CA ASN A 62 0.68 -7.58 -15.26
C ASN A 62 -0.09 -8.23 -16.39
N ALA A 63 0.33 -8.00 -17.64
CA ALA A 63 -0.35 -8.47 -18.84
C ALA A 63 -0.55 -9.99 -18.95
N THR A 64 0.11 -10.81 -18.11
CA THR A 64 -0.06 -12.27 -18.10
C THR A 64 -0.61 -12.86 -16.80
N GLY A 65 -0.71 -12.07 -15.72
CA GLY A 65 -1.18 -12.54 -14.40
C GLY A 65 -0.38 -13.70 -13.79
N SER A 66 0.85 -13.96 -14.26
CA SER A 66 1.61 -15.13 -13.83
C SER A 66 2.34 -14.91 -12.50
N ASP A 67 2.48 -15.99 -11.71
CA ASP A 67 3.17 -15.96 -10.41
C ASP A 67 4.63 -15.47 -10.52
N ASP A 68 5.29 -15.74 -11.65
CA ASP A 68 6.67 -15.32 -11.88
C ASP A 68 6.79 -13.82 -12.15
N GLU A 69 5.82 -13.21 -12.86
CA GLU A 69 5.78 -11.76 -13.04
C GLU A 69 5.48 -11.02 -11.72
N PHE A 70 4.56 -11.55 -10.92
CA PHE A 70 4.30 -11.02 -9.57
C PHE A 70 5.54 -11.09 -8.68
N ARG A 71 6.23 -12.23 -8.68
CA ARG A 71 7.47 -12.39 -7.92
C ARG A 71 8.55 -11.44 -8.39
N TYR A 72 8.72 -11.28 -9.70
CA TYR A 72 9.67 -10.31 -10.27
C TYR A 72 9.38 -8.87 -9.80
N TYR A 73 8.10 -8.47 -9.77
CA TYR A 73 7.73 -7.14 -9.29
C TYR A 73 8.08 -6.96 -7.80
N VAL A 74 7.76 -7.93 -6.95
CA VAL A 74 8.12 -7.89 -5.52
C VAL A 74 9.64 -7.88 -5.36
N GLU A 75 10.39 -8.70 -6.09
CA GLU A 75 11.86 -8.70 -6.05
C GLU A 75 12.48 -7.36 -6.49
N LYS A 76 11.80 -6.60 -7.33
CA LYS A 76 12.22 -5.27 -7.75
C LYS A 76 11.91 -4.19 -6.71
N HIS A 77 10.80 -4.31 -5.98
CA HIS A 77 10.26 -3.26 -5.10
C HIS A 77 10.27 -3.58 -3.61
N TRP A 78 10.70 -4.76 -3.18
CA TRP A 78 10.66 -5.17 -1.77
C TRP A 78 11.39 -4.19 -0.85
N ARG A 79 12.45 -3.53 -1.34
CA ARG A 79 13.21 -2.56 -0.54
C ARG A 79 12.41 -1.30 -0.30
N ASP A 80 11.86 -0.70 -1.35
CA ASP A 80 11.03 0.50 -1.27
C ASP A 80 9.82 0.25 -0.35
N ILE A 81 9.18 -0.92 -0.50
CA ILE A 81 8.07 -1.35 0.36
C ILE A 81 8.53 -1.48 1.83
N ALA A 82 9.66 -2.15 2.07
CA ALA A 82 10.16 -2.33 3.44
C ALA A 82 10.49 -0.99 4.10
N ASP A 83 11.12 -0.08 3.37
CA ASP A 83 11.51 1.22 3.86
C ASP A 83 10.26 2.04 4.26
N GLU A 84 9.19 2.01 3.45
CA GLU A 84 7.89 2.64 3.79
C GLU A 84 7.27 2.02 5.06
N GLU A 85 7.22 0.69 5.14
CA GLU A 85 6.67 -0.02 6.30
C GLU A 85 7.45 0.29 7.59
N PHE A 86 8.77 0.47 7.54
CA PHE A 86 9.57 0.80 8.73
C PHE A 86 9.51 2.29 9.07
N MET A 87 9.48 3.17 8.05
CA MET A 87 9.36 4.62 8.21
C MET A 87 8.10 5.02 8.96
N ALA A 88 7.00 4.30 8.74
CA ALA A 88 5.73 4.52 9.45
C ALA A 88 5.86 4.44 10.99
N TRP A 89 6.87 3.74 11.53
CA TRP A 89 7.07 3.55 12.97
C TRP A 89 8.27 4.31 13.53
N CYS A 90 9.39 4.34 12.80
CA CYS A 90 10.61 4.96 13.28
C CYS A 90 11.34 5.69 12.15
N THR A 91 11.58 6.98 12.31
CA THR A 91 12.25 7.78 11.26
C THR A 91 13.78 7.69 11.29
N VAL A 92 14.36 6.98 12.26
CA VAL A 92 15.80 6.81 12.40
C VAL A 92 16.23 5.53 11.68
N GLU A 93 16.55 5.62 10.39
CA GLU A 93 16.88 4.46 9.52
C GLU A 93 17.97 3.52 10.09
N ASP A 94 18.93 4.06 10.85
CA ASP A 94 20.00 3.27 11.47
C ASP A 94 19.48 2.24 12.52
N THR A 95 18.23 2.35 12.97
CA THR A 95 17.60 1.41 13.92
C THR A 95 16.79 0.32 13.22
N TRP A 96 16.63 0.40 11.90
CA TRP A 96 15.85 -0.55 11.13
C TRP A 96 16.57 -1.88 10.96
N PRO A 97 15.84 -2.97 10.71
CA PRO A 97 16.46 -4.25 10.39
C PRO A 97 17.30 -4.16 9.11
N GLU A 98 18.54 -4.67 9.15
CA GLU A 98 19.36 -4.80 7.94
C GLU A 98 18.79 -5.87 7.00
N LEU A 99 18.12 -5.43 5.93
CA LEU A 99 17.64 -6.32 4.88
C LEU A 99 18.60 -6.32 3.68
N ARG A 100 19.01 -7.50 3.21
CA ARG A 100 19.95 -7.63 2.07
C ARG A 100 19.32 -8.20 0.82
N ASN A 101 18.16 -8.83 0.95
CA ASN A 101 17.46 -9.53 -0.11
C ASN A 101 15.99 -9.74 0.29
N VAL A 102 15.19 -10.20 -0.68
CA VAL A 102 13.76 -10.49 -0.48
C VAL A 102 13.49 -11.53 0.63
N ALA A 103 14.40 -12.48 0.88
CA ALA A 103 14.21 -13.47 1.93
C ALA A 103 14.35 -12.87 3.34
N ASP A 104 15.13 -11.80 3.51
CA ASP A 104 15.17 -11.05 4.76
C ASP A 104 13.86 -10.27 4.95
N PHE A 105 13.36 -9.61 3.90
CA PHE A 105 12.03 -8.96 3.88
C PHE A 105 10.91 -9.93 4.27
N GLU A 106 10.92 -11.13 3.70
CA GLU A 106 9.94 -12.17 4.00
C GLU A 106 10.02 -12.70 5.44
N ARG A 107 11.01 -12.34 6.25
CA ARG A 107 10.97 -12.64 7.70
C ARG A 107 10.00 -11.72 8.44
N TYR A 108 9.89 -10.48 7.98
CA TYR A 108 9.08 -9.42 8.57
C TYR A 108 7.68 -9.38 7.97
N PHE A 109 7.54 -9.77 6.70
CA PHE A 109 6.29 -9.64 5.97
C PHE A 109 5.91 -10.92 5.23
N LYS A 110 4.61 -11.08 5.01
CA LYS A 110 4.03 -11.97 4.01
C LYS A 110 3.47 -11.08 2.90
N TRP A 111 3.65 -11.47 1.64
CA TRP A 111 3.09 -10.74 0.52
C TRP A 111 2.15 -11.62 -0.31
N GLU A 112 1.10 -11.03 -0.86
CA GLU A 112 0.16 -11.68 -1.77
C GLU A 112 -0.23 -10.73 -2.89
N CYS A 113 -0.16 -11.19 -4.14
CA CYS A 113 -0.59 -10.38 -5.28
C CYS A 113 -2.05 -10.67 -5.67
N ARG A 114 -2.73 -9.67 -6.22
CA ARG A 114 -4.03 -9.78 -6.89
C ARG A 114 -3.95 -9.04 -8.22
N GLU A 115 -4.27 -9.76 -9.29
CA GLU A 115 -4.27 -9.21 -10.65
C GLU A 115 -5.39 -8.19 -10.86
N LEU A 116 -6.59 -8.51 -10.38
CA LEU A 116 -7.77 -7.68 -10.59
C LEU A 116 -8.12 -6.91 -9.33
N VAL A 117 -8.14 -5.59 -9.46
CA VAL A 117 -8.63 -4.66 -8.45
C VAL A 117 -9.84 -3.94 -9.01
N PHE A 118 -10.93 -3.92 -8.23
CA PHE A 118 -12.19 -3.31 -8.61
C PHE A 118 -12.41 -2.08 -7.76
N ASP A 119 -12.63 -0.95 -8.43
CA ASP A 119 -12.97 0.29 -7.76
C ASP A 119 -14.44 0.30 -7.39
N LEU A 120 -14.71 0.57 -6.11
CA LEU A 120 -16.05 0.69 -5.58
C LEU A 120 -16.46 2.15 -5.40
N ALA A 121 -15.52 3.08 -5.59
CA ALA A 121 -15.75 4.51 -5.47
C ALA A 121 -16.38 5.06 -6.77
N ASP A 122 -17.16 6.13 -6.62
CA ASP A 122 -17.80 6.83 -7.75
C ASP A 122 -16.96 8.02 -8.25
N ASP A 123 -15.97 8.45 -7.46
CA ASP A 123 -15.02 9.52 -7.75
C ASP A 123 -13.73 9.01 -8.39
N ASP A 124 -12.94 9.93 -8.95
CA ASP A 124 -11.68 9.60 -9.62
C ASP A 124 -10.58 9.30 -8.59
N LEU A 125 -9.72 8.33 -8.91
CA LEU A 125 -8.51 8.07 -8.13
C LEU A 125 -7.53 9.26 -8.22
N VAL A 126 -7.23 9.86 -7.08
CA VAL A 126 -6.27 10.98 -6.92
C VAL A 126 -5.17 10.61 -5.93
N LEU A 127 -3.98 11.21 -6.06
CA LEU A 127 -2.93 11.08 -5.06
C LEU A 127 -3.23 12.00 -3.88
N GLU A 128 -2.98 11.55 -2.64
CA GLU A 128 -3.25 12.36 -1.44
C GLU A 128 -2.46 13.69 -1.45
N ASP A 129 -1.23 13.69 -1.97
CA ASP A 129 -0.39 14.89 -2.10
C ASP A 129 -0.81 15.83 -3.24
N ASP A 130 -1.71 15.39 -4.13
CA ASP A 130 -2.22 16.18 -5.27
C ASP A 130 -3.56 16.86 -4.95
N GLU A 131 -4.02 16.86 -3.69
CA GLU A 131 -5.11 17.75 -3.25
C GLU A 131 -4.63 19.21 -3.41
N GLU A 132 -4.85 19.81 -4.58
CA GLU A 132 -4.70 21.25 -4.78
C GLU A 132 -5.51 21.95 -3.69
N GLU A 133 -4.84 22.65 -2.75
CA GLU A 133 -5.51 23.58 -1.85
C GLU A 133 -6.33 24.54 -2.72
N LEU A 134 -7.64 24.32 -2.80
CA LEU A 134 -8.53 25.19 -3.54
C LEU A 134 -8.33 26.60 -2.98
N PRO A 135 -7.95 27.60 -3.81
CA PRO A 135 -7.68 28.93 -3.31
C PRO A 135 -8.91 29.45 -2.59
N ASP A 136 -8.73 29.91 -1.35
CA ASP A 136 -9.79 30.53 -0.56
C ASP A 136 -10.28 31.81 -1.27
N PHE A 137 -11.36 31.68 -2.03
CA PHE A 137 -12.01 32.80 -2.70
C PHE A 137 -12.83 33.69 -1.74
N SER A 138 -12.69 33.55 -0.40
CA SER A 138 -13.46 34.34 0.57
C SER A 138 -12.97 35.77 0.80
N ALA A 139 -11.96 36.25 0.06
CA ALA A 139 -11.55 37.65 0.07
C ALA A 139 -11.88 38.36 -1.25
N ASN A 140 -13.14 38.78 -1.43
CA ASN A 140 -13.49 39.88 -2.34
C ASN A 140 -14.71 40.67 -1.85
#